data_AF-A0A922X8E5-F1
#
_entry.id   AF-A0A922X8E5-F1
#
_cell.length_a   1.000
_cell.length_b   1.000
_cell.length_c   1.000
_cell.angle_alpha   90.00
_cell.angle_beta   90.00
_cell.angle_gamma   90.00
#
_symmetry.space_group_name_H-M   'P 1'
#
loop_
_entity.id
_entity.type
_entity.pdbx_description
1 polymer ?
#
loop_
_entity_poly.entity_id
_entity_poly.type
_entity_poly.pdbx_seq_one_letter_code
_entity_poly.pdbx_strand_id
1 'polypeptide(L)'
;TATTEPLLTGATRNPWNLAHSSGGSSGGSGAAVAAGVVPVAHATDGGGSIRIPASVNGLVGLKPSRGRMAGPAPAAGDVTSVSVANCVSRTVRDTAAWFAATEATGAGARFAPVGVVTGPSSRRLRIGLHLARGDGTLPHGDVQNVFSNASLLLERLGHKVADQPLAFDGNRSASAFTTLWGAGAARDIQGVAKLLGRMPGPDDLEPLTFGMAAVAQQAGEAGVRAAIATLTDVANRYNAQFGSIDIYMTPTLALPPVAIGHLATTQDFELQQQRLNDYVAYTPIENVAGAPSISLPMGMSRDGLPIGIQFATKPGGERVLLELAFELERELEWYRNKPPLWVGD
;
A
#
# COMPACT_ATOMS: atom_id res chain seq x y z
N THR A 1 -4.84 8.28 6.48
CA THR A 1 -3.53 8.97 6.56
C THR A 1 -2.41 8.00 6.21
N ALA A 2 -1.27 8.47 5.71
CA ALA A 2 -0.08 7.66 5.38
C ALA A 2 1.03 7.75 6.45
N THR A 3 0.68 8.27 7.62
CA THR A 3 1.50 8.28 8.85
C THR A 3 0.67 7.72 10.01
N THR A 4 1.30 7.43 11.13
CA THR A 4 0.63 7.02 12.38
C THR A 4 0.95 8.03 13.47
N GLU A 5 0.32 9.20 13.37
CA GLU A 5 0.47 10.33 14.28
C GLU A 5 -0.88 10.80 14.85
N PRO A 6 -1.69 9.89 15.43
CA PRO A 6 -2.98 10.26 16.00
C PRO A 6 -2.79 11.18 17.22
N LEU A 7 -3.71 12.12 17.40
CA LEU A 7 -3.70 13.02 18.55
C LEU A 7 -3.95 12.28 19.87
N LEU A 8 -4.74 11.21 19.83
CA LEU A 8 -5.15 10.47 21.03
C LEU A 8 -3.99 9.73 21.72
N THR A 9 -3.12 9.08 20.95
CA THR A 9 -2.05 8.21 21.49
C THR A 9 -0.64 8.70 21.15
N GLY A 10 -0.53 9.79 20.38
CA GLY A 10 0.75 10.32 19.92
C GLY A 10 1.36 9.54 18.75
N ALA A 11 2.48 10.07 18.26
CA ALA A 11 3.20 9.55 17.11
C ALA A 11 3.86 8.18 17.35
N THR A 12 3.60 7.23 16.46
CA THR A 12 4.44 6.04 16.30
C THR A 12 5.68 6.42 15.50
N ARG A 13 6.85 6.19 16.08
CA ARG A 13 8.16 6.54 15.50
C ARG A 13 8.78 5.34 14.80
N ASN A 14 9.56 5.61 13.76
CA ASN A 14 10.23 4.59 12.97
C ASN A 14 11.45 4.01 13.73
N PRO A 15 11.57 2.68 13.91
CA PRO A 15 12.72 2.07 14.57
C PRO A 15 14.07 2.35 13.89
N TRP A 16 14.07 2.62 12.57
CA TRP A 16 15.28 2.98 11.81
C TRP A 16 15.79 4.37 12.17
N ASN A 17 14.89 5.29 12.48
CA ASN A 17 15.21 6.64 12.94
C ASN A 17 14.00 7.26 13.65
N LEU A 18 14.13 7.52 14.95
CA LEU A 18 13.03 7.99 15.79
C LEU A 18 12.51 9.39 15.43
N ALA A 19 13.23 10.17 14.60
CA ALA A 19 12.75 11.44 14.07
C ALA A 19 11.79 11.27 12.87
N HIS A 20 11.59 10.04 12.38
CA HIS A 20 10.80 9.75 11.19
C HIS A 20 9.53 8.96 11.49
N SER A 21 8.57 9.09 10.58
CA SER A 21 7.30 8.36 10.60
C SER A 21 7.48 6.86 10.32
N SER A 22 6.71 6.04 11.03
CA SER A 22 6.56 4.61 10.75
C SER A 22 5.60 4.32 9.59
N GLY A 23 5.13 5.33 8.85
CA GLY A 23 4.11 5.18 7.82
C GLY A 23 2.72 4.92 8.43
N GLY A 24 1.72 4.62 7.61
CA GLY A 24 0.36 4.44 8.10
C GLY A 24 -0.65 3.88 7.09
N SER A 25 -1.85 3.51 7.56
CA SER A 25 -2.31 3.60 8.96
C SER A 25 -1.78 2.49 9.88
N SER A 26 -1.28 1.37 9.34
CA SER A 26 -0.76 0.25 10.14
C SER A 26 0.68 0.47 10.63
N GLY A 27 1.06 1.72 10.98
CA GLY A 27 2.43 2.07 11.36
C GLY A 27 2.86 1.44 12.68
N GLY A 28 1.92 1.26 13.64
CA GLY A 28 2.17 0.51 14.87
C GLY A 28 2.59 -0.93 14.59
N SER A 29 1.86 -1.63 13.71
CA SER A 29 2.21 -2.99 13.27
C SER A 29 3.59 -3.03 12.59
N GLY A 30 3.86 -2.07 11.69
CA GLY A 30 5.15 -1.95 11.01
C GLY A 30 6.32 -1.73 11.98
N ALA A 31 6.19 -0.77 12.89
CA ALA A 31 7.22 -0.46 13.87
C ALA A 31 7.47 -1.63 14.84
N ALA A 32 6.41 -2.32 15.31
CA ALA A 32 6.53 -3.46 16.21
C ALA A 32 7.28 -4.63 15.57
N VAL A 33 7.00 -4.94 14.30
CA VAL A 33 7.69 -6.02 13.56
C VAL A 33 9.14 -5.65 13.25
N ALA A 34 9.38 -4.40 12.82
CA ALA A 34 10.71 -3.93 12.46
C ALA A 34 11.64 -3.83 13.67
N ALA A 35 11.12 -3.40 14.83
CA ALA A 35 11.90 -3.35 16.07
C ALA A 35 12.16 -4.74 16.68
N GLY A 36 11.55 -5.81 16.17
CA GLY A 36 11.74 -7.16 16.71
C GLY A 36 10.82 -7.52 17.88
N VAL A 37 9.79 -6.71 18.18
CA VAL A 37 8.82 -6.97 19.25
C VAL A 37 7.97 -8.22 18.94
N VAL A 38 7.55 -8.36 17.69
CA VAL A 38 6.82 -9.52 17.17
C VAL A 38 7.35 -9.92 15.78
N PRO A 39 7.24 -11.20 15.36
CA PRO A 39 7.72 -11.62 14.04
C PRO A 39 6.79 -11.22 12.88
N VAL A 40 5.49 -11.12 13.16
CA VAL A 40 4.43 -10.78 12.21
C VAL A 40 3.34 -9.99 12.93
N ALA A 41 2.70 -9.05 12.23
CA ALA A 41 1.57 -8.29 12.76
C ALA A 41 0.49 -8.10 11.70
N HIS A 42 -0.77 -8.21 12.13
CA HIS A 42 -1.92 -7.89 11.28
C HIS A 42 -1.89 -6.42 10.82
N ALA A 43 -2.34 -6.19 9.59
CA ALA A 43 -2.44 -4.86 9.00
C ALA A 43 -3.58 -4.81 7.96
N THR A 44 -4.09 -3.61 7.69
CA THR A 44 -5.13 -3.37 6.67
C THR A 44 -4.65 -2.37 5.63
N ASP A 45 -5.21 -2.42 4.43
CA ASP A 45 -4.79 -1.62 3.28
C ASP A 45 -5.99 -1.20 2.45
N GLY A 46 -6.36 0.08 2.57
CA GLY A 46 -7.38 0.72 1.71
C GLY A 46 -6.79 1.67 0.66
N GLY A 47 -5.57 2.16 0.86
CA GLY A 47 -4.84 3.03 -0.07
C GLY A 47 -3.32 2.83 -0.03
N GLY A 48 -2.85 1.73 0.55
CA GLY A 48 -1.43 1.44 0.82
C GLY A 48 -1.11 1.07 2.26
N SER A 49 -2.07 0.97 3.17
CA SER A 49 -1.79 0.90 4.61
C SER A 49 -1.17 -0.41 5.15
N ILE A 50 -0.92 -1.42 4.30
CA ILE A 50 0.04 -2.51 4.55
C ILE A 50 1.39 -2.16 3.94
N ARG A 51 1.38 -1.70 2.69
CA ARG A 51 2.58 -1.48 1.85
C ARG A 51 3.41 -0.26 2.26
N ILE A 52 2.77 0.84 2.67
CA ILE A 52 3.40 2.06 3.17
C ILE A 52 4.22 1.76 4.44
N PRO A 53 3.63 1.22 5.53
CA PRO A 53 4.42 0.87 6.70
C PRO A 53 5.43 -0.25 6.41
N ALA A 54 5.16 -1.16 5.46
CA ALA A 54 6.17 -2.14 5.07
C ALA A 54 7.41 -1.48 4.44
N SER A 55 7.21 -0.58 3.47
CA SER A 55 8.28 0.16 2.79
C SER A 55 9.16 0.93 3.77
N VAL A 56 8.56 1.76 4.64
CA VAL A 56 9.34 2.67 5.49
C VAL A 56 10.00 2.01 6.69
N ASN A 57 9.53 0.82 7.10
CA ASN A 57 10.11 0.07 8.20
C ASN A 57 10.98 -1.11 7.73
N GLY A 58 11.22 -1.26 6.41
CA GLY A 58 12.09 -2.30 5.87
C GLY A 58 11.51 -3.71 5.98
N LEU A 59 10.21 -3.87 5.69
CA LEU A 59 9.47 -5.11 5.86
C LEU A 59 8.81 -5.59 4.56
N VAL A 60 8.34 -6.83 4.57
CA VAL A 60 7.47 -7.41 3.56
C VAL A 60 6.02 -7.03 3.87
N GLY A 61 5.30 -6.49 2.89
CA GLY A 61 3.88 -6.14 3.01
C GLY A 61 3.08 -6.54 1.78
N LEU A 62 2.28 -7.61 1.89
CA LEU A 62 1.41 -8.09 0.81
C LEU A 62 -0.03 -7.57 1.01
N LYS A 63 -0.47 -6.72 0.09
CA LYS A 63 -1.89 -6.42 -0.11
C LYS A 63 -2.50 -7.52 -0.99
N PRO A 64 -3.43 -8.34 -0.46
CA PRO A 64 -4.09 -9.38 -1.26
C PRO A 64 -5.15 -8.80 -2.21
N SER A 65 -5.64 -9.64 -3.12
CA SER A 65 -6.78 -9.28 -3.98
C SER A 65 -8.03 -9.00 -3.14
N ARG A 66 -8.87 -8.10 -3.62
CA ARG A 66 -10.15 -7.80 -2.95
C ARG A 66 -11.02 -9.06 -2.91
N GLY A 67 -11.44 -9.47 -1.70
CA GLY A 67 -12.23 -10.69 -1.49
C GLY A 67 -11.41 -11.99 -1.46
N ARG A 68 -10.08 -11.91 -1.33
CA ARG A 68 -9.19 -13.07 -1.15
C ARG A 68 -9.26 -13.65 0.25
N MET A 69 -9.30 -12.80 1.27
CA MET A 69 -9.20 -13.23 2.66
C MET A 69 -10.53 -13.76 3.17
N ALA A 70 -10.48 -14.64 4.19
CA ALA A 70 -11.66 -15.16 4.86
C ALA A 70 -12.52 -14.03 5.45
N GLY A 71 -13.83 -14.24 5.46
CA GLY A 71 -14.82 -13.25 5.90
C GLY A 71 -15.68 -12.74 4.75
N PRO A 72 -16.51 -11.70 5.01
CA PRO A 72 -17.39 -11.14 3.99
C PRO A 72 -16.60 -10.57 2.81
N ALA A 73 -16.77 -11.17 1.64
CA ALA A 73 -16.26 -10.61 0.40
C ALA A 73 -17.28 -9.59 -0.15
N PRO A 74 -16.82 -8.43 -0.66
CA PRO A 74 -17.71 -7.49 -1.34
C PRO A 74 -18.31 -8.11 -2.61
N ALA A 75 -19.15 -7.39 -3.35
CA ALA A 75 -19.59 -7.84 -4.67
C ALA A 75 -18.40 -7.87 -5.66
N ALA A 76 -18.46 -8.76 -6.66
CA ALA A 76 -17.45 -8.76 -7.73
C ALA A 76 -17.52 -7.44 -8.50
N GLY A 77 -16.37 -6.83 -8.78
CA GLY A 77 -16.30 -5.54 -9.48
C GLY A 77 -16.65 -4.31 -8.63
N ASP A 78 -17.02 -4.46 -7.35
CA ASP A 78 -17.28 -3.30 -6.48
C ASP A 78 -16.00 -2.54 -6.16
N VAL A 79 -15.76 -1.43 -6.86
CA VAL A 79 -14.61 -0.55 -6.69
C VAL A 79 -14.67 0.34 -5.45
N THR A 80 -15.80 0.34 -4.72
CA THR A 80 -15.97 1.15 -3.51
C THR A 80 -15.41 0.45 -2.26
N SER A 81 -15.31 -0.89 -2.29
CA SER A 81 -14.76 -1.71 -1.20
C SER A 81 -13.23 -1.83 -1.27
N VAL A 82 -12.53 -0.73 -1.04
CA VAL A 82 -11.07 -0.63 -1.28
C VAL A 82 -10.17 -1.31 -0.25
N SER A 83 -10.71 -1.59 0.95
CA SER A 83 -9.94 -2.12 2.08
C SER A 83 -9.80 -3.65 2.04
N VAL A 84 -8.61 -4.14 2.38
CA VAL A 84 -8.32 -5.57 2.61
C VAL A 84 -7.46 -5.72 3.87
N ALA A 85 -7.39 -6.92 4.42
CA ALA A 85 -6.56 -7.26 5.57
C ALA A 85 -5.47 -8.27 5.18
N ASN A 86 -4.31 -8.22 5.84
CA ASN A 86 -3.26 -9.25 5.79
C ASN A 86 -2.27 -9.00 6.95
N CYS A 87 -0.97 -9.08 6.68
CA CYS A 87 0.09 -8.80 7.64
C CYS A 87 1.26 -8.01 7.04
N VAL A 88 2.10 -7.50 7.94
CA VAL A 88 3.48 -7.13 7.68
C VAL A 88 4.40 -8.10 8.42
N SER A 89 5.53 -8.46 7.81
CA SER A 89 6.49 -9.42 8.37
C SER A 89 7.93 -9.08 7.92
N ARG A 90 8.94 -9.68 8.55
CA ARG A 90 10.34 -9.54 8.08
C ARG A 90 10.70 -10.51 6.96
N THR A 91 9.97 -11.60 6.81
CA THR A 91 10.33 -12.68 5.88
C THR A 91 9.20 -13.08 4.96
N VAL A 92 9.52 -13.42 3.70
CA VAL A 92 8.50 -13.83 2.73
C VAL A 92 7.76 -15.08 3.18
N ARG A 93 8.46 -16.02 3.84
CA ARG A 93 7.82 -17.22 4.39
C ARG A 93 6.76 -16.93 5.44
N ASP A 94 6.95 -15.90 6.29
CA ASP A 94 5.98 -15.55 7.33
C ASP A 94 4.73 -14.92 6.69
N THR A 95 4.93 -14.05 5.70
CA THR A 95 3.83 -13.50 4.89
C THR A 95 3.09 -14.59 4.12
N ALA A 96 3.78 -15.56 3.52
CA ALA A 96 3.17 -16.67 2.80
C ALA A 96 2.36 -17.61 3.72
N ALA A 97 2.88 -17.90 4.92
CA ALA A 97 2.20 -18.70 5.92
C ALA A 97 0.94 -18.00 6.45
N TRP A 98 1.05 -16.72 6.81
CA TRP A 98 -0.11 -15.93 7.24
C TRP A 98 -1.17 -15.86 6.16
N PHE A 99 -0.78 -15.56 4.93
CA PHE A 99 -1.69 -15.47 3.79
C PHE A 99 -2.48 -16.77 3.61
N ALA A 100 -1.78 -17.92 3.55
CA ALA A 100 -2.42 -19.22 3.37
C ALA A 100 -3.34 -19.60 4.54
N ALA A 101 -2.98 -19.21 5.77
CA ALA A 101 -3.79 -19.48 6.95
C ALA A 101 -5.07 -18.62 7.03
N THR A 102 -5.11 -17.49 6.32
CA THR A 102 -6.20 -16.50 6.42
C THR A 102 -6.94 -16.28 5.10
N GLU A 103 -6.55 -16.93 4.00
CA GLU A 103 -7.29 -16.86 2.75
C GLU A 103 -8.64 -17.59 2.84
N ALA A 104 -9.63 -17.10 2.09
CA ALA A 104 -10.91 -17.76 2.00
C ALA A 104 -10.76 -19.11 1.28
N THR A 105 -11.14 -20.18 1.96
CA THR A 105 -11.19 -21.53 1.40
C THR A 105 -12.63 -22.04 1.37
N GLY A 106 -13.05 -22.69 0.28
CA GLY A 106 -14.37 -23.34 0.18
C GLY A 106 -15.26 -22.80 -0.95
N ALA A 107 -16.49 -23.31 -1.04
CA ALA A 107 -17.39 -23.06 -2.16
C ALA A 107 -17.79 -21.58 -2.37
N GLY A 108 -17.71 -20.76 -1.33
CA GLY A 108 -17.98 -19.32 -1.39
C GLY A 108 -16.77 -18.44 -1.66
N ALA A 109 -15.57 -19.01 -1.81
CA ALA A 109 -14.35 -18.25 -2.05
C ALA A 109 -14.37 -17.61 -3.45
N ARG A 110 -14.04 -16.31 -3.53
CA ARG A 110 -14.00 -15.57 -4.80
C ARG A 110 -12.95 -16.11 -5.77
N PHE A 111 -11.87 -16.65 -5.24
CA PHE A 111 -10.72 -17.11 -5.99
C PHE A 111 -10.36 -18.52 -5.53
N ALA A 112 -9.77 -19.31 -6.43
CA ALA A 112 -9.16 -20.58 -6.05
C ALA A 112 -8.07 -20.33 -4.98
N PRO A 113 -8.01 -21.12 -3.90
CA PRO A 113 -6.97 -20.99 -2.88
C PRO A 113 -5.58 -21.11 -3.47
N VAL A 114 -4.66 -20.24 -3.03
CA VAL A 114 -3.26 -20.32 -3.46
C VAL A 114 -2.50 -21.35 -2.64
N GLY A 115 -2.80 -21.47 -1.34
CA GLY A 115 -2.07 -22.26 -0.37
C GLY A 115 -0.72 -21.64 0.00
N VAL A 116 0.07 -22.38 0.78
CA VAL A 116 1.40 -21.94 1.21
C VAL A 116 2.36 -22.00 0.01
N VAL A 117 2.87 -20.84 -0.41
CA VAL A 117 4.02 -20.75 -1.33
C VAL A 117 5.29 -20.91 -0.52
N THR A 118 6.20 -21.79 -0.94
CA THR A 118 7.38 -22.21 -0.16
C THR A 118 8.72 -21.82 -0.77
N GLY A 119 8.73 -21.21 -1.95
CA GLY A 119 9.96 -20.85 -2.63
C GLY A 119 9.74 -20.16 -3.98
N PRO A 120 10.84 -19.86 -4.69
CA PRO A 120 10.79 -19.16 -5.96
C PRO A 120 10.31 -20.06 -7.11
N SER A 121 9.79 -19.42 -8.15
CA SER A 121 9.48 -20.06 -9.43
C SER A 121 10.69 -20.04 -10.36
N SER A 122 10.84 -21.07 -11.21
CA SER A 122 11.80 -21.03 -12.32
C SER A 122 11.30 -20.20 -13.51
N ARG A 123 10.02 -19.81 -13.51
CA ARG A 123 9.44 -18.99 -14.58
C ARG A 123 10.06 -17.59 -14.55
N ARG A 124 10.47 -17.10 -15.72
CA ARG A 124 10.87 -15.70 -15.93
C ARG A 124 9.70 -14.86 -16.38
N LEU A 125 9.63 -13.66 -15.82
CA LEU A 125 8.46 -12.77 -15.92
C LEU A 125 8.73 -11.66 -16.93
N ARG A 126 7.67 -11.19 -17.56
CA ARG A 126 7.62 -9.89 -18.26
C ARG A 126 7.22 -8.83 -17.23
N ILE A 127 8.11 -7.90 -16.94
CA ILE A 127 7.96 -6.91 -15.87
C ILE A 127 7.83 -5.53 -16.52
N GLY A 128 6.67 -4.90 -16.33
CA GLY A 128 6.43 -3.53 -16.74
C GLY A 128 6.95 -2.54 -15.70
N LEU A 129 7.91 -1.71 -16.07
CA LEU A 129 8.50 -0.69 -15.21
C LEU A 129 7.70 0.60 -15.29
N HIS A 130 7.30 1.15 -14.15
CA HIS A 130 6.68 2.46 -14.09
C HIS A 130 7.25 3.30 -12.94
N LEU A 131 8.11 4.26 -13.29
CA LEU A 131 8.80 5.11 -12.32
C LEU A 131 8.08 6.44 -12.05
N ALA A 132 7.53 7.06 -13.11
CA ALA A 132 6.88 8.36 -13.00
C ALA A 132 5.67 8.30 -12.06
N ARG A 133 5.36 9.42 -11.43
CA ARG A 133 4.12 9.63 -10.68
C ARG A 133 2.95 9.83 -11.65
N GLY A 134 1.73 9.84 -11.12
CA GLY A 134 0.52 10.07 -11.91
C GLY A 134 0.47 11.41 -12.65
N ASP A 135 1.25 12.40 -12.21
CA ASP A 135 1.43 13.72 -12.85
C ASP A 135 2.61 13.78 -13.83
N GLY A 136 3.32 12.67 -14.03
CA GLY A 136 4.51 12.57 -14.89
C GLY A 136 5.82 13.00 -14.24
N THR A 137 5.80 13.51 -13.01
CA THR A 137 7.03 13.87 -12.29
C THR A 137 7.75 12.63 -11.76
N LEU A 138 9.05 12.75 -11.49
CA LEU A 138 9.86 11.67 -10.94
C LEU A 138 9.85 11.68 -9.40
N PRO A 139 9.96 10.52 -8.74
CA PRO A 139 10.11 10.45 -7.29
C PRO A 139 11.48 10.97 -6.84
N HIS A 140 11.71 11.05 -5.53
CA HIS A 140 12.99 11.45 -4.95
C HIS A 140 14.17 10.64 -5.52
N GLY A 141 15.35 11.25 -5.65
CA GLY A 141 16.53 10.63 -6.27
C GLY A 141 16.94 9.29 -5.63
N ASP A 142 16.87 9.18 -4.31
CA ASP A 142 17.17 7.92 -3.60
C ASP A 142 16.19 6.80 -3.98
N VAL A 143 14.90 7.13 -4.20
CA VAL A 143 13.88 6.18 -4.65
C VAL A 143 14.17 5.75 -6.10
N GLN A 144 14.54 6.69 -6.96
CA GLN A 144 14.96 6.38 -8.34
C GLN A 144 16.16 5.41 -8.34
N ASN A 145 17.17 5.65 -7.50
CA ASN A 145 18.35 4.80 -7.40
C ASN A 145 17.99 3.37 -6.97
N VAL A 146 17.16 3.20 -5.94
CA VAL A 146 16.70 1.86 -5.50
C VAL A 146 15.86 1.18 -6.58
N PHE A 147 15.00 1.93 -7.28
CA PHE A 147 14.21 1.42 -8.39
C PHE A 147 15.09 0.92 -9.56
N SER A 148 16.09 1.70 -9.97
CA SER A 148 17.04 1.31 -11.01
C SER A 148 17.85 0.08 -10.61
N ASN A 149 18.30 0.00 -9.35
CA ASN A 149 19.01 -1.18 -8.85
C ASN A 149 18.12 -2.44 -8.84
N ALA A 150 16.85 -2.30 -8.47
CA ALA A 150 15.88 -3.39 -8.52
C ALA A 150 15.64 -3.85 -9.97
N SER A 151 15.53 -2.92 -10.93
CA SER A 151 15.42 -3.25 -12.35
C SER A 151 16.61 -4.08 -12.85
N LEU A 152 17.83 -3.61 -12.57
CA LEU A 152 19.06 -4.31 -12.97
C LEU A 152 19.18 -5.69 -12.32
N LEU A 153 18.73 -5.84 -11.07
CA LEU A 153 18.69 -7.15 -10.39
C LEU A 153 17.73 -8.10 -11.11
N LEU A 154 16.54 -7.66 -11.47
CA LEU A 154 15.55 -8.47 -12.17
C LEU A 154 16.05 -8.92 -13.55
N GLU A 155 16.74 -8.06 -14.29
CA GLU A 155 17.40 -8.43 -15.55
C GLU A 155 18.47 -9.50 -15.34
N ARG A 156 19.35 -9.32 -14.33
CA ARG A 156 20.39 -10.32 -14.00
C ARG A 156 19.80 -11.67 -13.61
N LEU A 157 18.64 -11.68 -12.96
CA LEU A 157 17.90 -12.90 -12.63
C LEU A 157 17.22 -13.54 -13.84
N GLY A 158 17.19 -12.85 -14.99
CA GLY A 158 16.67 -13.34 -16.26
C GLY A 158 15.23 -12.95 -16.57
N HIS A 159 14.64 -12.04 -15.80
CA HIS A 159 13.34 -11.45 -16.14
C HIS A 159 13.49 -10.49 -17.32
N LYS A 160 12.40 -10.32 -18.08
CA LYS A 160 12.33 -9.32 -19.16
C LYS A 160 11.71 -8.06 -18.58
N VAL A 161 12.50 -7.01 -18.41
CA VAL A 161 12.01 -5.72 -17.94
C VAL A 161 11.88 -4.76 -19.13
N ALA A 162 10.83 -3.94 -19.11
CA ALA A 162 10.64 -2.88 -20.09
C ALA A 162 9.76 -1.79 -19.50
N ASP A 163 9.93 -0.55 -19.97
CA ASP A 163 9.05 0.55 -19.59
C ASP A 163 7.59 0.25 -19.95
N GLN A 164 6.69 0.50 -19.00
CA GLN A 164 5.26 0.34 -19.16
C GLN A 164 4.56 1.65 -18.75
N PRO A 165 4.12 2.47 -19.72
CA PRO A 165 3.35 3.67 -19.44
C PRO A 165 2.03 3.35 -18.72
N LEU A 166 1.50 4.33 -17.97
CA LEU A 166 0.15 4.22 -17.41
C LEU A 166 -0.88 4.17 -18.54
N ALA A 167 -1.79 3.21 -18.46
CA ALA A 167 -2.89 3.07 -19.41
C ALA A 167 -4.10 3.97 -19.11
N PHE A 168 -3.96 4.83 -18.10
CA PHE A 168 -5.00 5.71 -17.58
C PHE A 168 -4.37 7.02 -17.08
N ASP A 169 -5.20 8.04 -16.92
CA ASP A 169 -4.80 9.33 -16.35
C ASP A 169 -4.62 9.21 -14.83
N GLY A 170 -3.37 9.33 -14.37
CA GLY A 170 -3.01 9.20 -12.96
C GLY A 170 -3.60 10.30 -12.07
N ASN A 171 -3.62 11.55 -12.55
CA ASN A 171 -4.19 12.68 -11.81
C ASN A 171 -5.70 12.54 -11.66
N ARG A 172 -6.37 12.16 -12.74
CA ARG A 172 -7.82 11.90 -12.71
C ARG A 172 -8.15 10.72 -11.80
N SER A 173 -7.31 9.68 -11.78
CA SER A 173 -7.45 8.55 -10.86
C SER A 173 -7.30 8.99 -9.40
N ALA A 174 -6.26 9.77 -9.06
CA ALA A 174 -6.01 10.26 -7.71
C ALA A 174 -7.13 11.17 -7.20
N SER A 175 -7.63 12.07 -8.04
CA SER A 175 -8.76 12.96 -7.70
C SER A 175 -10.05 12.18 -7.44
N ALA A 176 -10.36 11.19 -8.30
CA ALA A 176 -11.52 10.32 -8.12
C ALA A 176 -11.39 9.46 -6.86
N PHE A 177 -10.20 8.94 -6.56
CA PHE A 177 -9.93 8.19 -5.34
C PHE A 177 -10.11 9.06 -4.09
N THR A 178 -9.63 10.31 -4.11
CA THR A 178 -9.80 11.26 -3.00
C THR A 178 -11.28 11.53 -2.74
N THR A 179 -12.08 11.70 -3.79
CA THR A 179 -13.54 11.87 -3.68
C THR A 179 -14.22 10.65 -3.05
N LEU A 180 -13.85 9.43 -3.51
CA LEU A 180 -14.36 8.19 -2.94
C LEU A 180 -13.98 8.04 -1.46
N TRP A 181 -12.73 8.37 -1.11
CA TRP A 181 -12.21 8.30 0.25
C TRP A 181 -12.94 9.29 1.17
N GLY A 182 -13.18 10.50 0.69
CA GLY A 182 -13.98 11.51 1.37
C GLY A 182 -15.41 11.06 1.66
N ALA A 183 -16.03 10.31 0.73
CA ALA A 183 -17.35 9.73 0.96
C ALA A 183 -17.33 8.67 2.06
N GLY A 184 -16.21 7.95 2.22
CA GLY A 184 -15.95 7.09 3.37
C GLY A 184 -15.93 7.88 4.69
N ALA A 185 -15.12 8.95 4.75
CA ALA A 185 -15.03 9.79 5.94
C ALA A 185 -16.38 10.41 6.33
N ALA A 186 -17.18 10.86 5.35
CA ALA A 186 -18.54 11.36 5.62
C ALA A 186 -19.44 10.28 6.24
N ARG A 187 -19.34 9.02 5.80
CA ARG A 187 -20.06 7.90 6.43
C ARG A 187 -19.56 7.60 7.84
N ASP A 188 -18.24 7.66 8.07
CA ASP A 188 -17.65 7.43 9.38
C ASP A 188 -18.12 8.47 10.40
N ILE A 189 -18.19 9.76 10.01
CA ILE A 189 -18.77 10.82 10.84
C ILE A 189 -20.21 10.49 11.24
N GLN A 190 -21.04 10.03 10.30
CA GLN A 190 -22.43 9.63 10.59
C GLN A 190 -22.49 8.39 11.49
N GLY A 191 -21.57 7.45 11.33
CA GLY A 191 -21.43 6.29 12.20
C GLY A 191 -21.11 6.70 13.65
N VAL A 192 -20.11 7.57 13.82
CA VAL A 192 -19.75 8.14 15.13
C VAL A 192 -20.90 8.95 15.71
N ALA A 193 -21.63 9.72 14.90
CA ALA A 193 -22.78 10.49 15.38
C ALA A 193 -23.87 9.60 15.98
N LYS A 194 -24.14 8.44 15.37
CA LYS A 194 -25.06 7.44 15.91
C LYS A 194 -24.58 6.85 17.23
N LEU A 195 -23.28 6.57 17.35
CA LEU A 195 -22.69 6.05 18.59
C LEU A 195 -22.74 7.06 19.74
N LEU A 196 -22.50 8.35 19.44
CA LEU A 196 -22.53 9.42 20.44
C LEU A 196 -23.94 9.95 20.75
N GLY A 197 -24.93 9.66 19.90
CA GLY A 197 -26.26 10.27 19.98
C GLY A 197 -26.29 11.77 19.62
N ARG A 198 -25.19 12.31 19.08
CA ARG A 198 -25.03 13.70 18.64
C ARG A 198 -24.00 13.78 17.53
N MET A 199 -24.00 14.87 16.76
CA MET A 199 -22.93 15.10 15.78
C MET A 199 -21.56 15.24 16.50
N PRO A 200 -20.50 14.56 16.01
CA PRO A 200 -19.15 14.74 16.53
C PRO A 200 -18.61 16.12 16.15
N GLY A 201 -17.84 16.71 17.05
CA GLY A 201 -17.11 17.97 16.85
C GLY A 201 -15.59 17.80 16.87
N PRO A 202 -14.83 18.90 16.89
CA PRO A 202 -13.36 18.89 16.91
C PRO A 202 -12.74 18.17 18.11
N ASP A 203 -13.47 18.02 19.21
CA ASP A 203 -13.02 17.26 20.39
C ASP A 203 -13.20 15.74 20.23
N ASP A 204 -13.98 15.29 19.24
CA ASP A 204 -14.28 13.88 19.00
C ASP A 204 -13.46 13.29 17.83
N LEU A 205 -13.17 14.10 16.80
CA LEU A 205 -12.54 13.66 15.55
C LEU A 205 -11.49 14.65 15.07
N GLU A 206 -10.44 14.14 14.42
CA GLU A 206 -9.34 14.94 13.92
C GLU A 206 -9.71 15.78 12.67
N PRO A 207 -9.07 16.95 12.44
CA PRO A 207 -9.39 17.86 11.33
C PRO A 207 -9.38 17.21 9.95
N LEU A 208 -8.44 16.29 9.70
CA LEU A 208 -8.37 15.53 8.44
C LEU A 208 -9.69 14.80 8.12
N THR A 209 -10.37 14.25 9.12
CA THR A 209 -11.63 13.51 8.93
C THR A 209 -12.73 14.44 8.42
N PHE A 210 -12.83 15.63 8.99
CA PHE A 210 -13.79 16.65 8.56
C PHE A 210 -13.44 17.20 7.16
N GLY A 211 -12.16 17.47 6.89
CA GLY A 211 -11.71 17.91 5.57
C GLY A 211 -12.02 16.90 4.47
N MET A 212 -11.80 15.61 4.73
CA MET A 212 -12.18 14.52 3.81
C MET A 212 -13.69 14.44 3.57
N ALA A 213 -14.49 14.57 4.62
CA ALA A 213 -15.95 14.60 4.44
C ALA A 213 -16.39 15.82 3.60
N ALA A 214 -15.76 16.97 3.79
CA ALA A 214 -16.04 18.18 3.02
C ALA A 214 -15.73 18.01 1.52
N VAL A 215 -14.66 17.29 1.15
CA VAL A 215 -14.36 16.97 -0.26
C VAL A 215 -15.53 16.25 -0.94
N ALA A 216 -16.09 15.23 -0.28
CA ALA A 216 -17.23 14.49 -0.83
C ALA A 216 -18.52 15.31 -0.82
N GLN A 217 -18.71 16.16 0.20
CA GLN A 217 -19.84 17.07 0.27
C GLN A 217 -19.83 18.08 -0.90
N GLN A 218 -18.66 18.65 -1.22
CA GLN A 218 -18.49 19.58 -2.33
C GLN A 218 -18.72 18.91 -3.68
N ALA A 219 -18.26 17.66 -3.85
CA ALA A 219 -18.51 16.88 -5.06
C ALA A 219 -20.00 16.54 -5.23
N GLY A 220 -20.73 16.40 -4.11
CA GLY A 220 -22.11 15.96 -4.08
C GLY A 220 -22.28 14.52 -4.59
N GLU A 221 -23.51 14.01 -4.55
CA GLU A 221 -23.78 12.63 -4.97
C GLU A 221 -23.41 12.36 -6.44
N ALA A 222 -23.65 13.34 -7.32
CA ALA A 222 -23.32 13.24 -8.74
C ALA A 222 -21.80 13.14 -8.94
N GLY A 223 -21.01 13.94 -8.22
CA GLY A 223 -19.55 13.88 -8.25
C GLY A 223 -19.01 12.55 -7.70
N VAL A 224 -19.57 12.05 -6.59
CA VAL A 224 -19.21 10.73 -6.06
C VAL A 224 -19.53 9.61 -7.06
N ARG A 225 -20.69 9.65 -7.72
CA ARG A 225 -21.02 8.68 -8.80
C ARG A 225 -20.06 8.76 -9.98
N ALA A 226 -19.68 9.98 -10.39
CA ALA A 226 -18.71 10.19 -11.47
C ALA A 226 -17.29 9.71 -11.09
N ALA A 227 -16.89 9.89 -9.83
CA ALA A 227 -15.64 9.37 -9.30
C ALA A 227 -15.63 7.84 -9.34
N ILE A 228 -16.70 7.17 -8.88
CA ILE A 228 -16.84 5.71 -8.96
C ILE A 228 -16.74 5.23 -10.42
N ALA A 229 -17.45 5.88 -11.36
CA ALA A 229 -17.37 5.52 -12.77
C ALA A 229 -15.95 5.65 -13.35
N THR A 230 -15.24 6.72 -12.96
CA THR A 230 -13.83 6.94 -13.34
C THR A 230 -12.94 5.84 -12.77
N LEU A 231 -13.09 5.47 -11.50
CA LEU A 231 -12.31 4.42 -10.84
C LEU A 231 -12.58 3.03 -11.45
N THR A 232 -13.81 2.77 -11.89
CA THR A 232 -14.14 1.55 -12.65
C THR A 232 -13.42 1.49 -13.99
N ASP A 233 -13.40 2.58 -14.76
CA ASP A 233 -12.64 2.65 -16.02
C ASP A 233 -11.13 2.46 -15.78
N VAL A 234 -10.58 3.13 -14.77
CA VAL A 234 -9.18 2.98 -14.35
C VAL A 234 -8.85 1.53 -13.97
N ALA A 235 -9.69 0.87 -13.18
CA ALA A 235 -9.53 -0.53 -12.81
C ALA A 235 -9.51 -1.45 -14.05
N ASN A 236 -10.40 -1.21 -15.01
CA ASN A 236 -10.45 -1.98 -16.25
C ASN A 236 -9.19 -1.78 -17.10
N ARG A 237 -8.73 -0.54 -17.25
CA ARG A 237 -7.50 -0.20 -17.97
C ARG A 237 -6.26 -0.82 -17.34
N TYR A 238 -6.15 -0.75 -16.00
CA TYR A 238 -5.09 -1.40 -15.25
C TYR A 238 -5.06 -2.91 -15.53
N ASN A 239 -6.20 -3.59 -15.40
CA ASN A 239 -6.29 -5.03 -15.58
C ASN A 239 -6.01 -5.49 -17.02
N ALA A 240 -6.32 -4.67 -18.02
CA ALA A 240 -6.05 -4.97 -19.42
C ALA A 240 -4.55 -5.08 -19.76
N GLN A 241 -3.68 -4.49 -18.94
CA GLN A 241 -2.22 -4.45 -19.19
C GLN A 241 -1.57 -5.83 -19.02
N PHE A 242 -2.16 -6.74 -18.25
CA PHE A 242 -1.59 -8.07 -18.00
C PHE A 242 -1.68 -9.05 -19.18
N GLY A 243 -2.10 -8.57 -20.35
CA GLY A 243 -1.87 -9.26 -21.62
C GLY A 243 -0.41 -9.13 -22.09
N SER A 244 0.20 -7.96 -21.93
CA SER A 244 1.58 -7.67 -22.38
C SER A 244 2.64 -7.95 -21.32
N ILE A 245 2.29 -7.78 -20.04
CA ILE A 245 3.16 -8.00 -18.89
C ILE A 245 2.59 -9.05 -17.94
N ASP A 246 3.44 -9.64 -17.10
CA ASP A 246 3.02 -10.54 -16.03
C ASP A 246 2.83 -9.77 -14.72
N ILE A 247 3.71 -8.80 -14.45
CA ILE A 247 3.67 -7.95 -13.25
C ILE A 247 4.10 -6.52 -13.59
N TYR A 248 3.68 -5.57 -12.76
CA TYR A 248 4.23 -4.22 -12.68
C TYR A 248 5.32 -4.15 -11.61
N MET A 249 6.31 -3.28 -11.83
CA MET A 249 7.23 -2.78 -10.80
C MET A 249 7.11 -1.25 -10.71
N THR A 250 6.83 -0.75 -9.51
CA THR A 250 6.78 0.69 -9.17
C THR A 250 7.55 0.94 -7.88
N PRO A 251 7.97 2.17 -7.55
CA PRO A 251 8.25 2.50 -6.17
C PRO A 251 7.02 2.20 -5.28
N THR A 252 7.23 1.91 -4.01
CA THR A 252 6.10 1.87 -3.07
C THR A 252 5.66 3.29 -2.69
N LEU A 253 6.62 4.20 -2.51
CA LEU A 253 6.42 5.59 -2.12
C LEU A 253 7.32 6.50 -2.96
N ALA A 254 6.94 7.76 -3.13
CA ALA A 254 7.70 8.71 -3.94
C ALA A 254 8.85 9.38 -3.18
N LEU A 255 8.85 9.33 -1.84
CA LEU A 255 9.91 9.86 -0.98
C LEU A 255 10.43 8.75 -0.06
N PRO A 256 11.68 8.85 0.44
CA PRO A 256 12.10 8.10 1.64
C PRO A 256 11.16 8.37 2.84
N PRO A 257 11.28 7.61 3.94
CA PRO A 257 10.50 7.87 5.15
C PRO A 257 10.61 9.35 5.55
N VAL A 258 9.47 10.00 5.78
CA VAL A 258 9.39 11.43 6.07
C VAL A 258 9.51 11.69 7.58
N ALA A 259 9.95 12.88 7.95
CA ALA A 259 10.03 13.30 9.34
C ALA A 259 8.64 13.26 10.02
N ILE A 260 8.64 13.00 11.34
CA ILE A 260 7.46 13.21 12.19
C ILE A 260 6.96 14.65 12.00
N GLY A 261 5.64 14.83 11.91
CA GLY A 261 4.99 16.10 11.65
C GLY A 261 4.76 16.40 10.17
N HIS A 262 5.49 15.76 9.24
CA HIS A 262 5.37 16.07 7.81
C HIS A 262 3.96 15.78 7.25
N LEU A 263 3.31 14.73 7.76
CA LEU A 263 1.96 14.29 7.36
C LEU A 263 0.95 14.38 8.53
N ALA A 264 1.30 15.08 9.62
CA ALA A 264 0.43 15.21 10.79
C ALA A 264 -0.96 15.75 10.42
N THR A 265 -1.97 15.23 11.11
CA THR A 265 -3.41 15.51 10.90
C THR A 265 -3.86 16.87 11.43
N THR A 266 -2.97 17.57 12.12
CA THR A 266 -3.16 18.95 12.61
C THR A 266 -2.73 20.01 11.62
N GLN A 267 -2.13 19.64 10.49
CA GLN A 267 -1.75 20.60 9.46
C GLN A 267 -2.98 21.17 8.76
N ASP A 268 -2.77 22.29 8.05
CA ASP A 268 -3.75 22.76 7.07
C ASP A 268 -4.10 21.62 6.10
N PHE A 269 -5.40 21.50 5.82
CA PHE A 269 -5.94 20.37 5.09
C PHE A 269 -5.45 20.33 3.63
N GLU A 270 -5.35 21.47 2.96
CA GLU A 270 -4.89 21.52 1.57
C GLU A 270 -3.41 21.14 1.48
N LEU A 271 -2.58 21.69 2.38
CA LEU A 271 -1.18 21.33 2.49
C LEU A 271 -0.99 19.83 2.81
N GLN A 272 -1.79 19.30 3.74
CA GLN A 272 -1.73 17.89 4.10
C GLN A 272 -2.10 16.99 2.90
N GLN A 273 -3.16 17.34 2.16
CA GLN A 273 -3.59 16.60 0.99
C GLN A 273 -2.54 16.64 -0.12
N GLN A 274 -1.91 17.79 -0.35
CA GLN A 274 -0.81 17.93 -1.29
C GLN A 274 0.35 17.00 -0.91
N ARG A 275 0.85 17.06 0.32
CA ARG A 275 1.95 16.21 0.78
C ARG A 275 1.61 14.73 0.75
N LEU A 276 0.37 14.37 1.08
CA LEU A 276 -0.10 13.00 1.00
C LEU A 276 -0.06 12.48 -0.45
N ASN A 277 -0.55 13.26 -1.41
CA ASN A 277 -0.51 12.92 -2.83
C ASN A 277 0.94 12.83 -3.34
N ASP A 278 1.79 13.75 -2.88
CA ASP A 278 3.20 13.76 -3.22
C ASP A 278 3.95 12.54 -2.70
N TYR A 279 3.51 11.98 -1.58
CA TYR A 279 4.14 10.83 -0.94
C TYR A 279 3.59 9.49 -1.44
N VAL A 280 2.27 9.36 -1.55
CA VAL A 280 1.51 8.13 -1.80
C VAL A 280 1.05 8.06 -3.27
N ALA A 281 2.00 8.19 -4.19
CA ALA A 281 1.69 8.29 -5.62
C ALA A 281 1.38 6.94 -6.31
N TYR A 282 1.73 5.81 -5.69
CA TYR A 282 1.76 4.50 -6.37
C TYR A 282 0.77 3.47 -5.83
N THR A 283 0.48 3.47 -4.52
CA THR A 283 -0.29 2.39 -3.88
C THR A 283 -1.80 2.38 -4.12
N PRO A 284 -2.52 3.50 -4.33
CA PRO A 284 -4.00 3.46 -4.39
C PRO A 284 -4.59 2.67 -5.56
N ILE A 285 -3.86 2.57 -6.68
CA ILE A 285 -4.39 1.92 -7.90
C ILE A 285 -4.74 0.45 -7.66
N GLU A 286 -3.95 -0.32 -6.90
CA GLU A 286 -4.29 -1.71 -6.60
C GLU A 286 -5.45 -1.85 -5.62
N ASN A 287 -5.70 -0.84 -4.79
CA ASN A 287 -6.91 -0.80 -3.98
C ASN A 287 -8.13 -0.58 -4.86
N VAL A 288 -8.04 0.27 -5.88
CA VAL A 288 -9.12 0.53 -6.86
C VAL A 288 -9.37 -0.71 -7.71
N ALA A 289 -8.34 -1.23 -8.35
CA ALA A 289 -8.40 -2.39 -9.24
C ALA A 289 -8.75 -3.70 -8.53
N GLY A 290 -8.63 -3.74 -7.19
CA GLY A 290 -8.83 -4.97 -6.40
C GLY A 290 -7.71 -6.00 -6.64
N ALA A 291 -6.62 -5.58 -7.25
CA ALA A 291 -5.43 -6.35 -7.58
C ALA A 291 -4.56 -6.62 -6.34
N PRO A 292 -3.75 -7.69 -6.31
CA PRO A 292 -2.75 -7.87 -5.29
C PRO A 292 -1.47 -7.08 -5.61
N SER A 293 -0.80 -6.61 -4.56
CA SER A 293 0.53 -5.99 -4.65
C SER A 293 1.35 -6.25 -3.40
N ILE A 294 2.66 -6.37 -3.56
CA ILE A 294 3.61 -6.61 -2.48
C ILE A 294 4.66 -5.51 -2.46
N SER A 295 4.90 -4.91 -1.30
CA SER A 295 6.06 -4.05 -1.06
C SER A 295 7.17 -4.91 -0.45
N LEU A 296 8.37 -4.82 -1.02
CA LEU A 296 9.58 -5.51 -0.58
C LEU A 296 10.67 -4.49 -0.24
N PRO A 297 11.47 -4.72 0.82
CA PRO A 297 12.56 -3.81 1.21
C PRO A 297 13.77 -4.02 0.30
N MET A 298 13.83 -3.26 -0.80
CA MET A 298 14.81 -3.46 -1.88
C MET A 298 16.07 -2.59 -1.75
N GLY A 299 16.10 -1.65 -0.80
CA GLY A 299 17.26 -0.78 -0.60
C GLY A 299 17.07 0.22 0.53
N MET A 300 18.04 1.13 0.64
CA MET A 300 18.09 2.20 1.62
C MET A 300 18.30 3.55 0.94
N SER A 301 17.83 4.62 1.58
CA SER A 301 18.21 5.99 1.26
C SER A 301 19.67 6.25 1.64
N ARG A 302 20.23 7.38 1.19
CA ARG A 302 21.57 7.84 1.60
C ARG A 302 21.66 8.11 3.10
N ASP A 303 20.54 8.41 3.75
CA ASP A 303 20.41 8.61 5.19
C ASP A 303 20.16 7.31 5.98
N GLY A 304 20.25 6.15 5.31
CA GLY A 304 20.09 4.84 5.95
C GLY A 304 18.65 4.47 6.31
N LEU A 305 17.66 5.04 5.60
CA LEU A 305 16.25 4.74 5.80
C LEU A 305 15.73 3.75 4.75
N PRO A 306 14.90 2.76 5.11
CA PRO A 306 14.40 1.78 4.15
C PRO A 306 13.59 2.39 2.99
N ILE A 307 13.78 1.81 1.80
CA ILE A 307 13.00 2.13 0.60
C ILE A 307 12.42 0.83 0.03
N GLY A 308 11.09 0.77 -0.03
CA GLY A 308 10.35 -0.34 -0.61
C GLY A 308 10.09 -0.17 -2.11
N ILE A 309 10.19 -1.27 -2.85
CA ILE A 309 9.70 -1.37 -4.24
C ILE A 309 8.46 -2.26 -4.24
N GLN A 310 7.47 -1.83 -4.99
CA GLN A 310 6.18 -2.50 -5.12
C GLN A 310 6.16 -3.35 -6.39
N PHE A 311 5.65 -4.56 -6.26
CA PHE A 311 5.31 -5.45 -7.36
C PHE A 311 3.81 -5.74 -7.35
N ALA A 312 3.15 -5.65 -8.50
CA ALA A 312 1.70 -5.81 -8.58
C ALA A 312 1.30 -6.66 -9.80
N THR A 313 0.17 -7.35 -9.71
CA THR A 313 -0.36 -8.16 -10.83
C THR A 313 -1.88 -8.13 -10.87
N LYS A 314 -2.49 -8.88 -11.79
CA LYS A 314 -3.96 -8.98 -11.88
C LYS A 314 -4.58 -9.65 -10.64
N PRO A 315 -5.87 -9.38 -10.34
CA PRO A 315 -6.63 -10.08 -9.30
C PRO A 315 -6.44 -11.60 -9.35
N GLY A 316 -6.16 -12.19 -8.19
CA GLY A 316 -5.89 -13.62 -8.01
C GLY A 316 -4.44 -14.06 -8.23
N GLY A 317 -3.54 -13.13 -8.58
CA GLY A 317 -2.13 -13.41 -8.88
C GLY A 317 -1.17 -13.41 -7.68
N GLU A 318 -1.62 -13.64 -6.45
CA GLU A 318 -0.74 -13.56 -5.27
C GLU A 318 0.44 -14.56 -5.34
N ARG A 319 0.24 -15.73 -5.96
CA ARG A 319 1.27 -16.74 -6.14
C ARG A 319 2.52 -16.19 -6.84
N VAL A 320 2.36 -15.48 -7.96
CA VAL A 320 3.51 -14.95 -8.72
C VAL A 320 4.26 -13.88 -7.94
N LEU A 321 3.56 -13.10 -7.12
CA LEU A 321 4.18 -12.09 -6.26
C LEU A 321 4.99 -12.74 -5.13
N LEU A 322 4.46 -13.78 -4.48
CA LEU A 322 5.16 -14.52 -3.43
C LEU A 322 6.36 -15.30 -4.00
N GLU A 323 6.21 -15.95 -5.14
CA GLU A 323 7.31 -16.65 -5.82
C GLU A 323 8.45 -15.69 -6.21
N LEU A 324 8.13 -14.51 -6.75
CA LEU A 324 9.15 -13.47 -7.01
C LEU A 324 9.79 -12.97 -5.71
N ALA A 325 8.98 -12.73 -4.67
CA ALA A 325 9.49 -12.26 -3.39
C ALA A 325 10.49 -13.23 -2.77
N PHE A 326 10.26 -14.55 -2.86
CA PHE A 326 11.23 -15.55 -2.43
C PHE A 326 12.54 -15.51 -3.21
N GLU A 327 12.49 -15.27 -4.52
CA GLU A 327 13.69 -15.13 -5.34
C GLU A 327 14.49 -13.90 -4.90
N LEU A 328 13.83 -12.75 -4.74
CA LEU A 328 14.47 -11.51 -4.31
C LEU A 328 14.99 -11.56 -2.87
N GLU A 329 14.26 -12.22 -1.95
CA GLU A 329 14.69 -12.39 -0.54
C GLU A 329 15.96 -13.20 -0.45
N ARG A 330 16.12 -14.22 -1.31
CA ARG A 330 17.33 -15.05 -1.36
C ARG A 330 18.55 -14.25 -1.83
N GLU A 331 18.36 -13.33 -2.78
CA GLU A 331 19.47 -12.53 -3.33
C GLU A 331 19.87 -11.36 -2.42
N LEU A 332 18.90 -10.74 -1.73
CA LEU A 332 19.12 -9.52 -0.95
C LEU A 332 19.23 -9.75 0.55
N GLU A 333 18.71 -10.87 1.06
CA GLU A 333 18.73 -11.25 2.47
C GLU A 333 18.36 -10.12 3.45
N TRP A 334 17.42 -9.25 3.05
CA TRP A 334 17.07 -8.03 3.80
C TRP A 334 16.65 -8.29 5.25
N TYR A 335 16.14 -9.48 5.55
CA TYR A 335 15.74 -9.91 6.89
C TYR A 335 16.89 -9.91 7.90
N ARG A 336 18.14 -9.86 7.42
CA ARG A 336 19.35 -9.69 8.24
C ARG A 336 19.57 -8.25 8.69
N ASN A 337 19.02 -7.28 7.98
CA ASN A 337 19.16 -5.86 8.33
C ASN A 337 18.26 -5.55 9.53
N LYS A 338 18.85 -5.03 10.60
CA LYS A 338 18.15 -4.63 11.82
C LYS A 338 18.21 -3.10 11.96
N PRO A 339 17.10 -2.44 12.35
CA PRO A 339 17.14 -1.03 12.72
C PRO A 339 18.05 -0.79 13.94
N PRO A 340 18.53 0.44 14.16
CA PRO A 340 19.28 0.80 15.37
C PRO A 340 18.50 0.55 16.67
N LEU A 341 17.17 0.71 16.64
CA LEU A 341 16.30 0.30 17.74
C LEU A 341 15.75 -1.11 17.50
N TRP A 342 16.43 -2.10 18.07
CA TRP A 342 16.07 -3.52 17.96
C TRP A 342 15.97 -4.15 19.35
N VAL A 343 14.88 -4.87 19.62
CA VAL A 343 14.60 -5.50 20.92
C VAL A 343 14.57 -7.03 20.86
N GLY A 344 14.67 -7.62 19.68
CA GLY A 344 14.76 -9.08 19.55
C GLY A 344 16.14 -9.61 19.94
N ASP A 345 16.20 -10.87 20.37
CA ASP A 345 17.47 -11.56 20.65
C ASP A 345 18.31 -11.83 19.37
#